data_AF-A0A924V4G1-F1
#
_entry.id   AF-A0A924V4G1-F1
#
_cell.length_a   1.000
_cell.length_b   1.000
_cell.length_c   1.000
_cell.angle_alpha   90.00
_cell.angle_beta   90.00
_cell.angle_gamma   90.00
#
_symmetry.space_group_name_H-M   'P 1'
#
loop_
_entity.id
_entity.type
_entity.pdbx_description
1 polymer ?
#
loop_
_entity_poly.entity_id
_entity_poly.type
_entity_poly.pdbx_seq_one_letter_code
_entity_poly.pdbx_strand_id
1 'polypeptide(L)'
;MKTPYAKTHSHSQSGFIAADFIFSFVLVIGCGMLVFLLTFSLAVVEISQYIVWSTARNYSAANVDEPTAKVQALIKFKNLSDKFPLLTGSNNPSPWFVLDDPMVDDLAKKDPDFVAKLENDKDNRDGQQQIRQPWIGARAYLDFKILKGVKLPLLGPVLAADKRDNFKFPIRAFILRHPSQTECQGFFEVGKRFNEGIQKISGESFQQIKDVHIQSIKNIDGASSYLPMEDNGC
;
A
#
# COMPACT_ATOMS: atom_id res chain seq x y z
N MET A 1 -87.65 -20.76 -4.08
CA MET A 1 -86.65 -19.98 -4.83
C MET A 1 -85.60 -19.47 -3.84
N LYS A 2 -84.41 -20.08 -3.81
CA LYS A 2 -83.26 -19.61 -3.02
C LYS A 2 -82.18 -19.19 -4.02
N THR A 3 -81.84 -17.92 -4.06
CA THR A 3 -80.72 -17.38 -4.83
C THR A 3 -79.40 -17.83 -4.19
N PRO A 4 -78.43 -18.34 -4.98
CA PRO A 4 -77.11 -18.65 -4.44
C PRO A 4 -76.31 -17.36 -4.28
N TYR A 5 -75.85 -17.09 -3.04
CA TYR A 5 -74.88 -16.03 -2.75
C TYR A 5 -73.55 -16.36 -3.42
N ALA A 6 -73.09 -15.48 -4.31
CA ALA A 6 -71.75 -15.52 -4.88
C ALA A 6 -70.72 -15.28 -3.76
N LYS A 7 -69.91 -16.28 -3.47
CA LYS A 7 -68.78 -16.19 -2.54
C LYS A 7 -67.68 -15.38 -3.24
N THR A 8 -67.55 -14.10 -2.93
CA THR A 8 -66.41 -13.30 -3.35
C THR A 8 -65.18 -13.78 -2.59
N HIS A 9 -64.26 -14.45 -3.28
CA HIS A 9 -62.93 -14.73 -2.74
C HIS A 9 -62.24 -13.38 -2.51
N SER A 10 -62.07 -12.95 -1.26
CA SER A 10 -61.13 -11.88 -0.97
C SER A 10 -59.74 -12.43 -1.27
N HIS A 11 -59.10 -11.88 -2.30
CA HIS A 11 -57.70 -12.17 -2.56
C HIS A 11 -56.90 -11.73 -1.33
N SER A 12 -56.24 -12.68 -0.67
CA SER A 12 -55.43 -12.44 0.53
C SER A 12 -54.26 -11.49 0.19
N GLN A 13 -54.45 -10.19 0.46
CA GLN A 13 -53.43 -9.15 0.33
C GLN A 13 -52.26 -9.35 1.31
N SER A 14 -52.47 -10.14 2.37
CA SER A 14 -51.46 -10.43 3.40
C SER A 14 -50.23 -11.16 2.85
N GLY A 15 -50.40 -12.00 1.82
CA GLY A 15 -49.29 -12.69 1.16
C GLY A 15 -48.40 -11.75 0.33
N PHE A 16 -49.00 -10.73 -0.30
CA PHE A 16 -48.28 -9.73 -1.08
C PHE A 16 -47.48 -8.79 -0.17
N ILE A 17 -48.08 -8.34 0.93
CA ILE A 17 -47.42 -7.51 1.95
C ILE A 17 -46.24 -8.25 2.60
N ALA A 18 -46.40 -9.54 2.91
CA ALA A 18 -45.33 -10.34 3.48
C ALA A 18 -44.14 -10.53 2.52
N ALA A 19 -44.42 -10.74 1.23
CA ALA A 19 -43.36 -10.87 0.21
C ALA A 19 -42.57 -9.56 0.03
N ASP A 20 -43.26 -8.41 -0.06
CA ASP A 20 -42.61 -7.10 -0.17
C ASP A 20 -41.78 -6.76 1.07
N PHE A 21 -42.28 -7.12 2.26
CA PHE A 21 -41.53 -6.95 3.50
C PHE A 21 -40.26 -7.79 3.52
N ILE A 22 -40.34 -9.08 3.18
CA ILE A 22 -39.17 -9.98 3.15
C ILE A 22 -38.15 -9.50 2.12
N PHE A 23 -38.60 -9.09 0.93
CA PHE A 23 -37.71 -8.56 -0.10
C PHE A 23 -37.00 -7.29 0.36
N SER A 24 -37.76 -6.32 0.89
CA SER A 24 -37.19 -5.06 1.39
C SER A 24 -36.23 -5.29 2.55
N PHE A 25 -36.55 -6.20 3.46
CA PHE A 25 -35.70 -6.57 4.59
C PHE A 25 -34.37 -7.20 4.14
N VAL A 26 -34.43 -8.13 3.17
CA VAL A 26 -33.23 -8.72 2.57
C VAL A 26 -32.37 -7.69 1.85
N LEU A 27 -33.01 -6.72 1.17
CA LEU A 27 -32.29 -5.63 0.49
C LEU A 27 -31.57 -4.73 1.50
N VAL A 28 -32.25 -4.31 2.58
CA VAL A 28 -31.66 -3.47 3.63
C VAL A 28 -30.49 -4.17 4.32
N ILE A 29 -30.66 -5.44 4.71
CA ILE A 29 -29.57 -6.24 5.31
C ILE A 29 -28.43 -6.41 4.30
N GLY A 30 -28.76 -6.74 3.04
CA GLY A 30 -27.75 -6.94 2.01
C GLY A 30 -26.92 -5.69 1.75
N CYS A 31 -27.56 -4.52 1.68
CA CYS A 31 -26.87 -3.24 1.58
C CYS A 31 -25.99 -2.98 2.81
N GLY A 32 -26.50 -3.22 4.02
CA GLY A 32 -25.72 -3.11 5.26
C GLY A 32 -24.49 -4.02 5.28
N MET A 33 -24.63 -5.26 4.83
CA MET A 33 -23.52 -6.21 4.68
C MET A 33 -22.47 -5.70 3.69
N LEU A 34 -22.88 -5.16 2.54
CA LEU A 34 -21.95 -4.62 1.54
C LEU A 34 -21.18 -3.42 2.09
N VAL A 35 -21.86 -2.49 2.75
CA VAL A 35 -21.22 -1.34 3.39
C VAL A 35 -20.22 -1.80 4.44
N PHE A 36 -20.60 -2.74 5.31
CA PHE A 36 -19.70 -3.32 6.30
C PHE A 36 -18.48 -3.98 5.67
N LEU A 37 -18.68 -4.80 4.64
CA LEU A 37 -17.58 -5.49 3.96
C LEU A 37 -16.58 -4.51 3.34
N LEU A 38 -17.08 -3.43 2.73
CA LEU A 38 -16.24 -2.40 2.14
C LEU A 38 -15.47 -1.66 3.23
N THR A 39 -16.13 -1.13 4.26
CA THR A 39 -15.45 -0.35 5.31
C THR A 39 -14.45 -1.20 6.10
N PHE A 40 -14.80 -2.44 6.39
CA PHE A 40 -13.90 -3.39 7.05
C PHE A 40 -12.70 -3.73 6.17
N SER A 41 -12.91 -3.95 4.87
CA SER A 41 -11.80 -4.20 3.94
C SER A 41 -10.87 -2.99 3.84
N LEU A 42 -11.40 -1.76 3.79
CA LEU A 42 -10.57 -0.54 3.79
C LEU A 42 -9.71 -0.42 5.06
N ALA A 43 -10.29 -0.66 6.25
CA ALA A 43 -9.53 -0.65 7.49
C ALA A 43 -8.37 -1.66 7.47
N VAL A 44 -8.59 -2.84 6.88
CA VAL A 44 -7.55 -3.87 6.73
C VAL A 44 -6.46 -3.45 5.72
N VAL A 45 -6.81 -2.70 4.67
CA VAL A 45 -5.81 -2.09 3.77
C VAL A 45 -4.90 -1.16 4.54
N GLU A 46 -5.45 -0.25 5.35
CA GLU A 46 -4.66 0.73 6.10
C GLU A 46 -3.71 0.07 7.10
N ILE A 47 -4.20 -0.95 7.82
CA ILE A 47 -3.35 -1.74 8.72
C ILE A 47 -2.22 -2.40 7.93
N SER A 48 -2.52 -3.02 6.80
CA SER A 48 -1.53 -3.70 5.97
C SER A 48 -0.51 -2.72 5.38
N GLN A 49 -0.94 -1.54 4.93
CA GLN A 49 -0.07 -0.45 4.48
C GLN A 49 0.88 0.00 5.60
N TYR A 50 0.37 0.16 6.83
CA TYR A 50 1.21 0.50 7.97
C TYR A 50 2.26 -0.57 8.25
N ILE A 51 1.89 -1.86 8.20
CA ILE A 51 2.83 -2.97 8.41
C ILE A 51 3.93 -2.92 7.35
N VAL A 52 3.56 -2.87 6.06
CA VAL A 52 4.52 -2.85 4.95
C VAL A 52 5.42 -1.62 5.02
N TRP A 53 4.88 -0.45 5.35
CA TRP A 53 5.67 0.77 5.53
C TRP A 53 6.60 0.71 6.73
N SER A 54 6.15 0.17 7.87
CA SER A 54 7.01 -0.01 9.04
C SER A 54 8.14 -0.99 8.75
N THR A 55 7.88 -2.06 7.99
CA THR A 55 8.88 -3.00 7.51
C THR A 55 9.89 -2.33 6.60
N ALA A 56 9.44 -1.54 5.61
CA ALA A 56 10.32 -0.76 4.75
C ALA A 56 11.22 0.18 5.58
N ARG A 57 10.65 0.90 6.55
CA ARG A 57 11.42 1.82 7.41
C ARG A 57 12.43 1.10 8.30
N ASN A 58 12.09 -0.09 8.76
CA ASN A 58 13.01 -0.89 9.55
C ASN A 58 14.17 -1.44 8.69
N TYR A 59 13.90 -1.71 7.41
CA TYR A 59 14.95 -2.02 6.44
C TYR A 59 15.90 -0.83 6.26
N SER A 60 15.38 0.38 6.07
CA SER A 60 16.22 1.57 5.85
C SER A 60 16.94 2.11 7.09
N ALA A 61 16.83 1.46 8.26
CA ALA A 61 17.31 2.01 9.54
C ALA A 61 18.84 1.89 9.76
N ALA A 62 19.65 1.91 8.70
CA ALA A 62 21.13 1.91 8.77
C ALA A 62 21.73 0.85 9.69
N ASN A 63 21.39 -0.42 9.43
CA ASN A 63 21.99 -1.54 10.17
C ASN A 63 23.45 -1.78 9.73
N VAL A 64 24.15 -2.69 10.42
CA VAL A 64 25.58 -3.01 10.18
C VAL A 64 25.84 -3.32 8.70
N ASP A 65 24.95 -4.11 8.09
CA ASP A 65 24.98 -4.54 6.70
C ASP A 65 23.55 -4.78 6.17
N GLU A 66 23.39 -4.76 4.85
CA GLU A 66 22.09 -4.93 4.17
C GLU A 66 21.40 -6.28 4.47
N PRO A 67 22.09 -7.45 4.47
CA PRO A 67 21.49 -8.71 4.91
C PRO A 67 20.91 -8.66 6.31
N THR A 68 21.62 -8.07 7.28
CA THR A 68 21.13 -7.93 8.66
C THR A 68 19.91 -7.01 8.72
N ALA A 69 19.91 -5.90 7.97
CA ALA A 69 18.75 -5.01 7.86
C ALA A 69 17.53 -5.74 7.29
N LYS A 70 17.71 -6.59 6.28
CA LYS A 70 16.66 -7.41 5.69
C LYS A 70 16.05 -8.36 6.71
N VAL A 71 16.88 -9.09 7.46
CA VAL A 71 16.41 -10.00 8.51
C VAL A 71 15.60 -9.24 9.58
N GLN A 72 16.08 -8.08 10.02
CA GLN A 72 15.34 -7.25 10.99
C GLN A 72 14.01 -6.76 10.42
N ALA A 73 13.95 -6.36 9.16
CA ALA A 73 12.71 -5.98 8.49
C ALA A 73 11.69 -7.13 8.46
N LEU A 74 12.13 -8.35 8.14
CA LEU A 74 11.27 -9.55 8.16
C LEU A 74 10.76 -9.87 9.58
N ILE A 75 11.62 -9.78 10.59
CA ILE A 75 11.22 -9.95 12.00
C ILE A 75 10.18 -8.90 12.38
N LYS A 76 10.39 -7.64 11.99
CA LYS A 76 9.44 -6.55 12.25
C LYS A 76 8.09 -6.80 11.58
N PHE A 77 8.10 -7.25 10.32
CA PHE A 77 6.87 -7.61 9.61
C PHE A 77 6.09 -8.66 10.36
N LYS A 78 6.74 -9.78 10.69
CA LYS A 78 6.12 -10.89 11.43
C LYS A 78 5.56 -10.44 12.78
N ASN A 79 6.36 -9.71 13.56
CA ASN A 79 5.93 -9.20 14.86
C ASN A 79 4.72 -8.26 14.79
N LEU A 80 4.54 -7.55 13.67
CA LEU A 80 3.38 -6.70 13.46
C LEU A 80 2.20 -7.51 12.92
N SER A 81 2.41 -8.36 11.92
CA SER A 81 1.35 -9.18 11.33
C SER A 81 0.71 -10.10 12.36
N ASP A 82 1.52 -10.73 13.23
CA ASP A 82 1.06 -11.64 14.29
C ASP A 82 0.14 -10.93 15.31
N LYS A 83 0.24 -9.60 15.45
CA LYS A 83 -0.66 -8.79 16.30
C LYS A 83 -2.03 -8.56 15.67
N PHE A 84 -2.20 -8.88 14.39
CA PHE A 84 -3.44 -8.79 13.66
C PHE A 84 -3.86 -10.19 13.19
N PRO A 85 -4.52 -10.99 14.05
CA PRO A 85 -4.96 -12.36 13.72
C PRO A 85 -5.84 -12.46 12.47
N LEU A 86 -6.48 -11.35 12.08
CA LEU A 86 -7.28 -11.25 10.87
C LEU A 86 -6.45 -11.30 9.58
N LEU A 87 -5.15 -10.95 9.63
CA LEU A 87 -4.22 -10.94 8.50
C LEU A 87 -3.36 -12.20 8.45
N THR A 88 -2.89 -12.64 9.62
CA THR A 88 -2.13 -13.87 9.80
C THR A 88 -2.87 -14.67 10.85
N GLY A 89 -3.74 -15.58 10.42
CA GLY A 89 -4.44 -16.41 11.39
C GLY A 89 -3.39 -17.23 12.16
N SER A 90 -3.53 -17.25 13.48
CA SER A 90 -2.68 -18.02 14.39
C SER A 90 -2.58 -19.47 13.89
N ASN A 91 -1.46 -19.80 13.24
CA ASN A 91 -1.14 -21.10 12.63
C ASN A 91 -2.09 -21.64 11.55
N ASN A 92 -3.08 -20.86 11.09
CA ASN A 92 -3.99 -21.20 9.98
C ASN A 92 -4.30 -19.94 9.19
N PRO A 93 -4.25 -19.94 7.84
CA PRO A 93 -4.53 -18.75 7.06
C PRO A 93 -5.92 -18.20 7.38
N SER A 94 -6.02 -16.91 7.67
CA SER A 94 -7.29 -16.27 8.02
C SER A 94 -8.31 -16.50 6.89
N PRO A 95 -9.59 -16.76 7.23
CA PRO A 95 -10.62 -17.02 6.24
C PRO A 95 -11.01 -15.76 5.47
N TRP A 96 -10.65 -14.57 5.97
CA TRP A 96 -11.14 -13.29 5.45
C TRP A 96 -10.07 -12.50 4.71
N PHE A 97 -8.85 -12.48 5.25
CA PHE A 97 -7.73 -11.75 4.67
C PHE A 97 -6.46 -12.57 4.80
N VAL A 98 -5.58 -12.46 3.81
CA VAL A 98 -4.23 -12.99 3.90
C VAL A 98 -3.27 -11.93 3.46
N LEU A 99 -2.31 -11.61 4.32
CA LEU A 99 -1.14 -10.82 3.96
C LEU A 99 0.02 -11.79 3.73
N ASP A 100 0.47 -11.89 2.49
CA ASP A 100 1.60 -12.76 2.12
C ASP A 100 2.92 -12.27 2.75
N ASP A 101 3.91 -13.16 2.77
CA ASP A 101 5.26 -12.81 3.21
C ASP A 101 5.82 -11.61 2.43
N PRO A 102 6.56 -10.72 3.12
CA PRO A 102 7.04 -9.51 2.52
C PRO A 102 8.28 -9.78 1.67
N MET A 103 8.40 -9.03 0.59
CA MET A 103 9.62 -8.88 -0.18
C MET A 103 10.27 -7.55 0.20
N VAL A 104 11.50 -7.60 0.70
CA VAL A 104 12.27 -6.42 1.12
C VAL A 104 13.53 -6.35 0.28
N ASP A 105 13.63 -5.36 -0.61
CA ASP A 105 14.73 -5.20 -1.57
C ASP A 105 14.58 -3.91 -2.38
N ASP A 106 15.45 -3.73 -3.38
CA ASP A 106 15.22 -2.86 -4.54
C ASP A 106 14.09 -3.43 -5.41
N LEU A 107 12.87 -2.92 -5.20
CA LEU A 107 11.66 -3.38 -5.86
C LEU A 107 11.73 -3.15 -7.38
N ALA A 108 12.48 -2.14 -7.85
CA ALA A 108 12.65 -1.88 -9.28
C ALA A 108 13.53 -2.90 -10.01
N LYS A 109 14.19 -3.80 -9.27
CA LYS A 109 14.96 -4.90 -9.85
C LYS A 109 14.34 -6.27 -9.58
N LYS A 110 13.64 -6.40 -8.45
CA LYS A 110 13.28 -7.69 -7.88
C LYS A 110 11.78 -7.98 -7.89
N ASP A 111 10.91 -6.97 -8.06
CA ASP A 111 9.46 -7.15 -8.15
C ASP A 111 9.04 -7.19 -9.63
N PRO A 112 8.75 -8.37 -10.21
CA PRO A 112 8.49 -8.50 -11.65
C PRO A 112 7.31 -7.65 -12.12
N ASP A 113 6.26 -7.56 -11.31
CA ASP A 113 5.05 -6.78 -11.62
C ASP A 113 5.34 -5.28 -11.66
N PHE A 114 6.33 -4.84 -10.89
CA PHE A 114 6.72 -3.44 -10.81
C PHE A 114 7.79 -3.10 -11.84
N VAL A 115 8.75 -3.99 -12.08
CA VAL A 115 9.75 -3.88 -13.16
C VAL A 115 9.06 -3.70 -14.50
N ALA A 116 8.06 -4.53 -14.82
CA ALA A 116 7.32 -4.42 -16.09
C ALA A 116 6.59 -3.07 -16.25
N LYS A 117 6.17 -2.45 -15.15
CA LYS A 117 5.57 -1.10 -15.18
C LYS A 117 6.61 -0.02 -15.37
N LEU A 118 7.75 -0.14 -14.70
CA LEU A 118 8.89 0.77 -14.79
C LEU A 118 9.54 0.79 -16.17
N GLU A 119 9.64 -0.37 -16.83
CA GLU A 119 10.19 -0.45 -18.18
C GLU A 119 9.43 0.46 -19.17
N ASN A 120 8.12 0.62 -18.95
CA ASN A 120 7.24 1.44 -19.77
C ASN A 120 7.12 2.90 -19.27
N ASP A 121 7.71 3.22 -18.12
CA ASP A 121 7.67 4.55 -17.51
C ASP A 121 8.81 5.41 -18.08
N LYS A 122 8.45 6.34 -18.97
CA LYS A 122 9.39 7.28 -19.58
C LYS A 122 9.73 8.46 -18.67
N ASP A 123 8.90 8.74 -17.67
CA ASP A 123 9.03 9.89 -16.78
C ASP A 123 10.01 9.59 -15.64
N ASN A 124 10.15 8.32 -15.25
CA ASN A 124 11.16 7.86 -14.29
C ASN A 124 12.54 7.58 -14.91
N ARG A 125 12.80 8.09 -16.12
CA ARG A 125 14.09 7.97 -16.80
C ARG A 125 14.79 9.31 -16.91
N ASP A 126 16.11 9.32 -16.77
CA ASP A 126 16.92 10.50 -17.06
C ASP A 126 17.13 10.67 -18.57
N GLY A 127 17.86 11.72 -18.95
CA GLY A 127 18.23 11.97 -20.35
C GLY A 127 19.08 10.86 -20.98
N GLN A 128 19.62 9.93 -20.19
CA GLN A 128 20.38 8.76 -20.62
C GLN A 128 19.60 7.44 -20.50
N GLN A 129 18.27 7.51 -20.31
CA GLN A 129 17.37 6.36 -20.18
C GLN A 129 17.61 5.49 -18.93
N GLN A 130 18.36 5.98 -17.94
CA GLN A 130 18.59 5.31 -16.67
C GLN A 130 17.45 5.60 -15.69
N ILE A 131 17.10 4.61 -14.86
CA ILE A 131 16.08 4.75 -13.82
C ILE A 131 16.58 5.75 -12.77
N ARG A 132 15.86 6.87 -12.60
CA ARG A 132 16.29 7.99 -11.74
C ARG A 132 16.19 7.69 -10.26
N GLN A 133 15.13 6.98 -9.85
CA GLN A 133 14.86 6.73 -8.45
C GLN A 133 15.11 5.27 -8.07
N PRO A 134 15.96 4.99 -7.07
CA PRO A 134 15.99 3.68 -6.44
C PRO A 134 14.65 3.41 -5.75
N TRP A 135 13.99 2.30 -6.10
CA TRP A 135 12.71 1.92 -5.52
C TRP A 135 12.91 0.90 -4.42
N ILE A 136 13.70 1.28 -3.43
CA ILE A 136 14.04 0.43 -2.30
C ILE A 136 12.85 0.41 -1.33
N GLY A 137 12.54 -0.72 -0.73
CA GLY A 137 11.51 -0.77 0.30
C GLY A 137 10.97 -2.16 0.55
N ALA A 138 9.67 -2.23 0.80
CA ALA A 138 8.98 -3.48 1.10
C ALA A 138 7.68 -3.62 0.29
N ARG A 139 7.34 -4.86 -0.03
CA ARG A 139 6.10 -5.25 -0.71
C ARG A 139 5.48 -6.44 -0.02
N ALA A 140 4.16 -6.46 0.13
CA ALA A 140 3.39 -7.68 0.45
C ALA A 140 2.13 -7.73 -0.43
N TYR A 141 1.56 -8.92 -0.65
CA TYR A 141 0.25 -9.03 -1.30
C TYR A 141 -0.84 -9.20 -0.25
N LEU A 142 -1.93 -8.46 -0.40
CA LEU A 142 -3.13 -8.61 0.41
C LEU A 142 -4.21 -9.28 -0.43
N ASP A 143 -4.72 -10.43 0.03
CA ASP A 143 -5.82 -11.18 -0.59
C ASP A 143 -7.09 -11.04 0.25
N PHE A 144 -8.15 -10.47 -0.34
CA PHE A 144 -9.46 -10.35 0.29
C PHE A 144 -10.32 -11.59 0.02
N LYS A 145 -10.09 -12.63 0.80
CA LYS A 145 -10.91 -13.85 0.78
C LYS A 145 -12.36 -13.61 1.17
N ILE A 146 -12.61 -12.62 2.03
CA ILE A 146 -13.96 -12.30 2.52
C ILE A 146 -14.93 -11.99 1.37
N LEU A 147 -14.49 -11.26 0.34
CA LEU A 147 -15.34 -10.88 -0.78
C LEU A 147 -15.69 -12.09 -1.66
N LYS A 148 -14.81 -13.09 -1.75
CA LYS A 148 -15.00 -14.32 -2.54
C LYS A 148 -16.15 -15.19 -2.01
N GLY A 149 -16.38 -15.15 -0.70
CA GLY A 149 -17.33 -16.04 -0.01
C GLY A 149 -18.73 -15.46 0.21
N VAL A 150 -18.94 -14.16 -0.02
CA VAL A 150 -20.20 -13.49 0.35
C VAL A 150 -21.34 -13.87 -0.59
N LYS A 151 -22.42 -14.37 -0.01
CA LYS A 151 -23.68 -14.66 -0.67
C LYS A 151 -24.80 -13.93 0.05
N LEU A 152 -25.53 -13.11 -0.69
CA LEU A 152 -26.74 -12.48 -0.19
C LEU A 152 -27.89 -13.49 -0.23
N PRO A 153 -28.68 -13.63 0.85
CA PRO A 153 -29.89 -14.43 0.82
C PRO A 153 -30.79 -14.00 -0.34
N LEU A 154 -31.38 -14.97 -1.05
CA LEU A 154 -32.26 -14.77 -2.22
C LEU A 154 -31.64 -14.11 -3.47
N LEU A 155 -30.52 -13.38 -3.33
CA LEU A 155 -29.83 -12.69 -4.43
C LEU A 155 -28.59 -13.43 -4.94
N GLY A 156 -28.06 -14.38 -4.15
CA GLY A 156 -26.92 -15.22 -4.55
C GLY A 156 -25.55 -14.58 -4.29
N PRO A 157 -24.48 -15.10 -4.91
CA PRO A 157 -23.12 -14.58 -4.72
C PRO A 157 -22.98 -13.15 -5.25
N VAL A 158 -22.29 -12.30 -4.49
CA VAL A 158 -22.05 -10.89 -4.87
C VAL A 158 -21.04 -10.79 -6.03
N LEU A 159 -20.16 -11.77 -6.16
CA LEU A 159 -19.16 -11.84 -7.22
C LEU A 159 -19.47 -12.92 -8.23
N ALA A 160 -19.35 -12.54 -9.51
CA ALA A 160 -19.32 -13.46 -10.63
C ALA A 160 -18.14 -14.45 -10.48
N ALA A 161 -18.34 -15.69 -10.95
CA ALA A 161 -17.39 -16.78 -10.75
C ALA A 161 -15.99 -16.48 -11.34
N ASP A 162 -15.94 -15.78 -12.47
CA ASP A 162 -14.73 -15.35 -13.17
C ASP A 162 -13.98 -14.20 -12.48
N LYS A 163 -14.60 -13.53 -11.50
CA LYS A 163 -14.03 -12.38 -10.78
C LYS A 163 -13.58 -12.72 -9.36
N ARG A 164 -13.75 -13.96 -8.90
CA ARG A 164 -13.44 -14.35 -7.51
C ARG A 164 -11.95 -14.27 -7.17
N ASP A 165 -11.06 -14.42 -8.15
CA ASP A 165 -9.61 -14.36 -7.89
C ASP A 165 -9.02 -12.94 -7.97
N ASN A 166 -9.81 -11.93 -8.34
CA ASN A 166 -9.32 -10.58 -8.64
C ASN A 166 -9.05 -9.69 -7.41
N PHE A 167 -9.21 -10.20 -6.19
CA PHE A 167 -9.06 -9.40 -4.97
C PHE A 167 -7.73 -9.64 -4.24
N LYS A 168 -6.68 -9.96 -5.01
CA LYS A 168 -5.31 -9.99 -4.54
C LYS A 168 -4.55 -8.82 -5.18
N PHE A 169 -3.99 -7.94 -4.36
CA PHE A 169 -3.26 -6.78 -4.85
C PHE A 169 -1.99 -6.51 -4.03
N PRO A 170 -0.95 -5.96 -4.68
CA PRO A 170 0.30 -5.62 -4.01
C PRO A 170 0.17 -4.31 -3.23
N ILE A 171 0.62 -4.33 -1.98
CA ILE A 171 0.90 -3.16 -1.17
C ILE A 171 2.41 -2.93 -1.22
N ARG A 172 2.81 -1.73 -1.66
CA ARG A 172 4.22 -1.33 -1.77
C ARG A 172 4.46 -0.12 -0.89
N ALA A 173 5.55 -0.16 -0.14
CA ALA A 173 6.08 1.00 0.55
C ALA A 173 7.50 1.22 0.06
N PHE A 174 7.75 2.42 -0.46
CA PHE A 174 9.06 2.81 -0.96
C PHE A 174 9.74 3.74 0.03
N ILE A 175 11.05 3.61 0.10
CA ILE A 175 11.96 4.50 0.80
C ILE A 175 13.08 4.83 -0.17
N LEU A 176 13.49 6.09 -0.15
CA LEU A 176 14.45 6.63 -1.10
C LEU A 176 15.77 5.86 -1.07
N ARG A 177 16.26 5.43 0.10
CA ARG A 177 17.46 4.58 0.14
C ARG A 177 17.63 3.77 1.43
N HIS A 178 18.56 2.81 1.37
CA HIS A 178 19.14 2.13 2.53
C HIS A 178 20.56 2.67 2.77
N PRO A 179 20.78 3.63 3.68
CA PRO A 179 22.13 4.05 4.06
C PRO A 179 22.81 2.95 4.90
N SER A 180 24.12 2.81 4.80
CA SER A 180 24.87 1.88 5.69
C SER A 180 25.18 2.53 7.05
N GLN A 181 25.37 1.73 8.10
CA GLN A 181 25.79 2.26 9.41
C GLN A 181 27.08 3.10 9.31
N THR A 182 28.06 2.64 8.53
CA THR A 182 29.32 3.36 8.29
C THR A 182 29.11 4.68 7.57
N GLU A 183 28.19 4.73 6.62
CA GLU A 183 27.84 5.94 5.91
C GLU A 183 27.16 6.96 6.83
N CYS A 184 26.25 6.51 7.71
CA CYS A 184 25.63 7.39 8.69
C CYS A 184 26.61 7.86 9.76
N GLN A 185 27.48 6.98 10.28
CA GLN A 185 28.51 7.38 11.24
C GLN A 185 29.47 8.40 10.61
N GLY A 186 29.95 8.14 9.40
CA GLY A 186 30.79 9.08 8.66
C GLY A 186 30.08 10.39 8.32
N PHE A 187 28.76 10.37 8.06
CA PHE A 187 27.97 11.59 7.90
C PHE A 187 27.91 12.41 9.20
N PHE A 188 27.63 11.77 10.34
CA PHE A 188 27.51 12.44 11.64
C PHE A 188 28.83 12.83 12.29
N GLU A 189 29.98 12.35 11.81
CA GLU A 189 31.28 12.86 12.19
C GLU A 189 31.34 14.37 11.93
N VAL A 190 31.68 15.13 12.99
CA VAL A 190 31.62 16.61 13.04
C VAL A 190 32.28 17.26 11.82
N GLY A 191 33.34 16.66 11.27
CA GLY A 191 34.04 17.17 10.10
C GLY A 191 33.23 17.20 8.79
N LYS A 192 32.29 16.27 8.57
CA LYS A 192 31.53 16.20 7.29
C LYS A 192 30.19 16.91 7.38
N ARG A 193 29.37 16.64 8.41
CA ARG A 193 28.08 17.37 8.58
C ARG A 193 28.28 18.87 8.79
N PHE A 194 29.23 19.28 9.62
CA PHE A 194 29.43 20.69 9.94
C PHE A 194 30.22 21.42 8.85
N ASN A 195 31.37 20.92 8.40
CA ASN A 195 32.20 21.64 7.43
C ASN A 195 31.72 21.49 5.98
N GLU A 196 31.27 20.29 5.58
CA GLU A 196 30.82 20.05 4.20
C GLU A 196 29.34 20.37 4.00
N GLY A 197 28.56 20.37 5.09
CA GLY A 197 27.14 20.65 5.06
C GLY A 197 26.73 22.02 5.59
N ILE A 198 26.78 22.19 6.91
CA ILE A 198 26.21 23.38 7.58
C ILE A 198 27.00 24.66 7.26
N GLN A 199 28.33 24.60 7.23
CA GLN A 199 29.18 25.77 6.95
C GLN A 199 29.11 26.23 5.49
N LYS A 200 28.91 25.33 4.52
CA LYS A 200 28.69 25.72 3.12
C LYS A 200 27.38 26.48 2.93
N ILE A 201 26.33 26.11 3.68
CA ILE A 201 25.03 26.80 3.66
C ILE A 201 25.14 28.22 4.25
N SER A 202 25.96 28.41 5.29
CA SER A 202 26.06 29.69 6.02
C SER A 202 27.08 30.69 5.48
N GLY A 203 28.06 30.27 4.68
CA GLY A 203 29.15 31.14 4.20
C GLY A 203 28.91 31.87 2.88
N GLU A 204 28.45 31.16 1.85
CA GLU A 204 28.34 31.70 0.47
C GLU A 204 27.00 31.37 -0.23
N SER A 205 26.26 30.36 0.25
CA SER A 205 25.05 29.85 -0.41
C SER A 205 23.82 30.74 -0.24
N PHE A 206 23.74 31.59 0.79
CA PHE A 206 22.53 32.40 1.01
C PHE A 206 22.39 33.56 0.00
N GLN A 207 23.49 33.99 -0.64
CA GLN A 207 23.42 34.92 -1.77
C GLN A 207 23.40 34.21 -3.12
N GLN A 208 24.11 33.08 -3.27
CA GLN A 208 24.02 32.29 -4.51
C GLN A 208 22.62 31.68 -4.72
N ILE A 209 21.85 31.35 -3.68
CA ILE A 209 20.45 30.90 -3.84
C ILE A 209 19.55 32.04 -4.38
N LYS A 210 19.87 33.31 -4.10
CA LYS A 210 19.19 34.46 -4.73
C LYS A 210 19.59 34.65 -6.20
N ASP A 211 20.85 34.38 -6.54
CA ASP A 211 21.38 34.58 -7.90
C ASP A 211 21.17 33.38 -8.85
N VAL A 212 21.08 32.15 -8.33
CA VAL A 212 20.85 30.92 -9.11
C VAL A 212 19.43 30.87 -9.69
N HIS A 213 18.46 31.55 -9.09
CA HIS A 213 17.12 31.68 -9.71
C HIS A 213 17.12 32.62 -10.93
N ILE A 214 18.16 33.44 -11.10
CA ILE A 214 18.29 34.38 -12.24
C ILE A 214 19.21 33.82 -13.34
N GLN A 215 20.16 32.93 -13.02
CA GLN A 215 21.13 32.40 -13.99
C GLN A 215 20.83 30.99 -14.55
N SER A 216 19.85 30.26 -14.02
CA SER A 216 19.47 28.92 -14.49
C SER A 216 18.89 28.86 -15.91
N ILE A 217 18.82 29.98 -16.63
CA ILE A 217 18.36 30.05 -18.03
C ILE A 217 19.52 30.01 -19.05
N LYS A 218 20.81 30.18 -18.70
CA LYS A 218 21.79 30.50 -19.75
C LYS A 218 23.04 29.66 -19.99
N ASN A 219 23.64 28.90 -19.08
CA ASN A 219 24.86 28.17 -19.46
C ASN A 219 25.02 26.84 -18.71
N ILE A 220 24.69 25.75 -19.41
CA ILE A 220 25.12 24.40 -19.11
C ILE A 220 26.52 24.27 -19.71
N ASP A 221 27.55 24.34 -18.87
CA ASP A 221 28.83 23.67 -19.11
C ASP A 221 29.62 23.66 -17.79
N GLY A 222 29.84 22.45 -17.25
CA GLY A 222 30.72 22.22 -16.09
C GLY A 222 30.10 22.37 -14.69
N ALA A 223 28.78 22.24 -14.53
CA ALA A 223 28.13 22.38 -13.23
C ALA A 223 28.53 21.27 -12.25
N SER A 224 29.08 21.70 -11.12
CA SER A 224 29.36 20.93 -9.90
C SER A 224 28.31 19.85 -9.64
N SER A 225 28.81 18.61 -9.55
CA SER A 225 28.15 17.43 -8.98
C SER A 225 27.08 17.83 -7.97
N TYR A 226 25.83 17.55 -8.30
CA TYR A 226 24.73 17.49 -7.33
C TYR A 226 25.23 16.69 -6.10
N LEU A 227 25.30 17.35 -4.95
CA LEU A 227 25.57 16.73 -3.65
C LEU A 227 24.23 16.72 -2.92
N PRO A 228 23.42 15.66 -3.08
CA PRO A 228 22.17 15.56 -2.36
C PRO A 228 22.46 15.32 -0.87
N MET A 229 22.59 16.40 -0.11
CA MET A 229 22.71 16.35 1.35
C MET A 229 21.39 16.07 2.07
N GLU A 230 20.26 16.17 1.36
CA GLU A 230 18.92 15.88 1.89
C GLU A 230 18.47 14.45 1.62
N ASP A 231 19.29 13.67 0.90
CA ASP A 231 18.96 12.31 0.44
C ASP A 231 19.71 11.25 1.24
N ASN A 232 20.22 11.60 2.42
CA ASN A 232 21.18 10.74 3.12
C ASN A 232 20.48 9.64 3.93
N GLY A 233 19.18 9.75 4.20
CA GLY A 233 18.45 8.76 5.02
C GLY A 233 19.06 8.48 6.41
N CYS A 234 20.10 9.23 6.80
CA CYS A 234 20.72 9.37 8.10
C CYS A 234 20.15 10.68 8.69
#